data_AF-A0A1V4E2T1-F1
#
_entry.id   AF-A0A1V4E2T1-F1
#
_cell.length_a   1.000
_cell.length_b   1.000
_cell.length_c   1.000
_cell.angle_alpha   90.00
_cell.angle_beta   90.00
_cell.angle_gamma   90.00
#
_symmetry.space_group_name_H-M   'P 1'
#
loop_
_entity.id
_entity.type
_entity.pdbx_description
1 polymer ?
#
loop_
_entity_poly.entity_id
_entity_poly.type
_entity_poly.pdbx_seq_one_letter_code
_entity_poly.pdbx_strand_id
1 'polypeptide(L)'
;MRKVYAVSAGLLLAAAVVQMYLAAVGAFDKPQDDSSFALHSMNGMMVIPVLSLVATAAAAAARAPGRQIGLTVLPVGLVIVQALIVALGGLFDDSTGNTTPLSLAILGLHALNGMAVMGVCGMVFRNARQLAWAKPASSGTAAEGRPVRAS
;
A
#
# COMPACT_ATOMS: atom_id res chain seq x y z
N MET A 1 -10.86 8.90 -15.46
CA MET A 1 -9.91 8.93 -14.32
C MET A 1 -10.24 7.96 -13.19
N ARG A 2 -11.50 7.81 -12.73
CA ARG A 2 -11.83 6.88 -11.62
C ARG A 2 -11.45 5.42 -11.88
N LYS A 3 -11.69 4.89 -13.09
CA LYS A 3 -11.25 3.54 -13.48
C LYS A 3 -9.73 3.40 -13.50
N VAL A 4 -9.01 4.41 -14.00
CA VAL A 4 -7.54 4.45 -14.00
C VAL A 4 -7.02 4.38 -12.56
N TYR A 5 -7.58 5.20 -11.66
CA TYR A 5 -7.24 5.12 -10.23
C TYR A 5 -7.49 3.73 -9.64
N ALA A 6 -8.64 3.10 -9.91
CA ALA A 6 -8.92 1.75 -9.44
C ALA A 6 -7.94 0.69 -9.97
N VAL A 7 -7.54 0.80 -11.25
CA VAL A 7 -6.52 -0.09 -11.85
C VAL A 7 -5.16 0.15 -11.20
N SER A 8 -4.69 1.39 -11.09
CA SER A 8 -3.42 1.74 -10.43
C SER A 8 -3.39 1.26 -8.98
N ALA A 9 -4.49 1.42 -8.23
CA ALA A 9 -4.61 0.93 -6.87
C ALA A 9 -4.58 -0.61 -6.80
N GLY A 10 -5.18 -1.29 -7.79
CA GLY A 10 -5.11 -2.75 -7.91
C GLY A 10 -3.70 -3.24 -8.21
N LEU A 11 -2.97 -2.57 -9.11
CA LEU A 11 -1.56 -2.86 -9.39
C LEU A 11 -0.68 -2.63 -8.17
N LEU A 12 -0.92 -1.56 -7.41
CA LEU A 12 -0.20 -1.29 -6.16
C LEU A 12 -0.44 -2.40 -5.12
N LEU A 13 -1.69 -2.85 -4.95
CA LEU A 13 -2.00 -3.99 -4.08
C LEU A 13 -1.33 -5.28 -4.58
N ALA A 14 -1.37 -5.56 -5.89
CA ALA A 14 -0.70 -6.72 -6.46
C ALA A 14 0.82 -6.67 -6.21
N ALA A 15 1.45 -5.51 -6.38
CA ALA A 15 2.87 -5.32 -6.07
C ALA A 15 3.19 -5.57 -4.58
N ALA A 16 2.31 -5.16 -3.65
CA ALA A 16 2.47 -5.43 -2.22
C ALA A 16 2.29 -6.93 -1.87
N VAL A 17 1.38 -7.65 -2.55
CA VAL A 17 1.24 -9.10 -2.39
C VAL A 17 2.47 -9.82 -2.95
N VAL A 18 2.92 -9.44 -4.15
CA VAL A 18 4.14 -9.95 -4.78
C VAL A 18 5.36 -9.68 -3.88
N GLN A 19 5.42 -8.55 -3.18
CA GLN A 19 6.50 -8.24 -2.24
C GLN A 19 6.69 -9.32 -1.17
N MET A 20 5.59 -9.85 -0.61
CA MET A 20 5.67 -10.91 0.40
C MET A 20 6.08 -12.25 -0.20
N TYR A 21 5.61 -12.55 -1.42
CA TYR A 21 6.08 -13.71 -2.15
C TYR A 21 7.59 -13.63 -2.43
N LEU A 22 8.08 -12.48 -2.90
CA LEU A 22 9.52 -12.25 -3.14
C LEU A 22 10.35 -12.30 -1.85
N ALA A 23 9.80 -11.83 -0.73
CA ALA A 23 10.44 -11.99 0.59
C ALA A 23 10.58 -13.48 0.95
N ALA A 24 9.51 -14.26 0.74
CA ALA A 24 9.53 -15.70 1.01
C ALA A 24 10.51 -16.43 0.09
N VAL A 25 10.54 -16.10 -1.21
CA VAL A 25 11.53 -16.65 -2.16
C VAL A 25 12.95 -16.41 -1.65
N GLY A 26 13.30 -15.18 -1.31
CA GLY A 26 14.64 -14.87 -0.78
C GLY A 26 14.93 -15.50 0.58
N ALA A 27 13.91 -15.68 1.42
CA ALA A 27 14.06 -16.35 2.71
C ALA A 27 14.28 -17.88 2.60
N PHE A 28 13.84 -18.49 1.50
CA PHE A 28 13.97 -19.93 1.29
C PHE A 28 15.14 -20.34 0.38
N ASP A 29 15.72 -19.39 -0.35
CA ASP A 29 16.87 -19.58 -1.25
C ASP A 29 18.13 -20.03 -0.49
N LYS A 30 18.93 -20.93 -1.11
CA LYS A 30 20.13 -21.52 -0.47
C LYS A 30 21.27 -21.72 -1.48
N PRO A 31 22.52 -21.31 -1.16
CA PRO A 31 22.90 -20.51 0.01
C PRO A 31 22.22 -19.13 -0.04
N GLN A 32 21.83 -18.61 1.12
CA GLN A 32 21.13 -17.34 1.22
C GLN A 32 22.15 -16.21 1.26
N ASP A 33 22.01 -15.21 0.38
CA ASP A 33 22.82 -14.00 0.37
C ASP A 33 21.99 -12.77 -0.06
N ASP A 34 22.64 -11.61 -0.21
CA ASP A 34 21.98 -10.36 -0.61
C ASP A 34 21.27 -10.47 -1.98
N SER A 35 21.80 -11.30 -2.88
CA SER A 35 21.22 -11.48 -4.22
C SER A 35 19.91 -12.27 -4.16
N SER A 36 19.73 -13.15 -3.17
CA SER A 36 18.48 -13.86 -2.91
C SER A 36 17.29 -12.90 -2.71
N PHE A 37 17.54 -11.67 -2.25
CA PHE A 37 16.52 -10.65 -2.02
C PHE A 37 16.50 -9.54 -3.08
N ALA A 38 17.28 -9.64 -4.16
CA ALA A 38 17.41 -8.56 -5.15
C ALA A 38 16.04 -8.12 -5.73
N LEU A 39 15.17 -9.08 -6.08
CA LEU A 39 13.83 -8.78 -6.59
C LEU A 39 12.91 -8.19 -5.51
N HIS A 40 13.00 -8.68 -4.28
CA HIS A 40 12.27 -8.11 -3.14
C HIS A 40 12.69 -6.65 -2.90
N SER A 41 13.99 -6.36 -2.92
CA SER A 41 14.53 -5.02 -2.76
C SER A 41 14.09 -4.10 -3.90
N MET A 42 14.24 -4.52 -5.16
CA MET A 42 13.81 -3.74 -6.33
C MET A 42 12.30 -3.41 -6.27
N ASN A 43 11.45 -4.40 -5.99
CA ASN A 43 10.01 -4.16 -5.93
C ASN A 43 9.63 -3.24 -4.76
N GLY A 44 10.24 -3.43 -3.59
CA GLY A 44 10.01 -2.62 -2.39
C GLY A 44 10.49 -1.18 -2.49
N MET A 45 11.68 -0.97 -3.07
CA MET A 45 12.35 0.34 -3.10
C MET A 45 12.02 1.17 -4.34
N MET A 46 11.55 0.53 -5.42
CA MET A 46 11.25 1.23 -6.68
C MET A 46 9.79 1.06 -7.10
N VAL A 47 9.33 -0.17 -7.30
CA VAL A 47 8.01 -0.43 -7.91
C VAL A 47 6.86 0.05 -7.03
N ILE A 48 6.86 -0.30 -5.74
CA ILE A 48 5.80 0.12 -4.80
C ILE A 48 5.76 1.65 -4.65
N PRO A 49 6.88 2.36 -4.41
CA PRO A 49 6.87 3.82 -4.35
C PRO A 49 6.37 4.48 -5.64
N VAL A 50 6.84 4.03 -6.81
CA VAL A 50 6.39 4.57 -8.11
C VAL A 50 4.89 4.33 -8.31
N LEU A 51 4.40 3.12 -8.07
CA LEU A 51 2.97 2.82 -8.19
C LEU A 51 2.12 3.60 -7.19
N SER A 52 2.64 3.84 -5.98
CA SER A 52 2.00 4.67 -4.96
C SER A 52 1.84 6.12 -5.45
N LEU A 53 2.89 6.72 -6.02
CA LEU A 53 2.83 8.05 -6.63
C LEU A 53 1.90 8.12 -7.85
N VAL A 54 1.92 7.10 -8.72
CA VAL A 54 0.99 6.99 -9.84
C VAL A 54 -0.46 6.89 -9.35
N ALA A 55 -0.72 6.11 -8.30
CA ALA A 55 -2.04 6.02 -7.68
C ALA A 55 -2.46 7.36 -7.05
N THR A 56 -1.53 8.12 -6.45
CA THR A 56 -1.80 9.49 -5.95
C THR A 56 -2.21 10.43 -7.06
N ALA A 57 -1.45 10.48 -8.17
CA ALA A 57 -1.76 11.30 -9.32
C ALA A 57 -3.12 10.90 -9.93
N ALA A 58 -3.37 9.60 -10.08
CA ALA A 58 -4.64 9.09 -10.58
C ALA A 58 -5.82 9.42 -9.64
N ALA A 59 -5.64 9.35 -8.32
CA ALA A 59 -6.65 9.71 -7.33
C ALA A 59 -6.99 11.20 -7.39
N ALA A 60 -5.99 12.07 -7.48
CA ALA A 60 -6.16 13.51 -7.66
C ALA A 60 -6.90 13.82 -8.98
N ALA A 61 -6.48 13.22 -10.10
CA ALA A 61 -7.14 13.38 -11.39
C ALA A 61 -8.57 12.79 -11.42
N ALA A 62 -8.84 11.79 -10.58
CA ALA A 62 -10.19 11.23 -10.38
C ALA A 62 -11.08 12.08 -9.47
N ARG A 63 -10.53 13.16 -8.89
CA ARG A 63 -11.17 14.01 -7.87
C ARG A 63 -11.67 13.20 -6.68
N ALA A 64 -10.83 12.26 -6.22
CA ALA A 64 -11.10 11.51 -5.00
C ALA A 64 -11.06 12.44 -3.77
N PRO A 65 -11.75 12.11 -2.67
CA PRO A 65 -11.64 12.86 -1.42
C PRO A 65 -10.19 13.00 -0.96
N GLY A 66 -9.81 14.15 -0.40
CA GLY A 66 -8.42 14.44 0.02
C GLY A 66 -7.81 13.38 0.95
N ARG A 67 -8.61 12.83 1.87
CA ARG A 67 -8.20 11.70 2.74
C ARG A 67 -7.83 10.45 1.95
N GLN A 68 -8.53 10.17 0.85
CA GLN A 68 -8.19 9.03 -0.03
C GLN A 68 -6.92 9.30 -0.81
N ILE A 69 -6.71 10.54 -1.30
CA ILE A 69 -5.46 10.93 -1.96
C ILE A 69 -4.28 10.78 -0.99
N GLY A 70 -4.39 11.30 0.24
CA GLY A 70 -3.34 11.13 1.26
C GLY A 70 -3.04 9.68 1.58
N LEU A 71 -4.06 8.80 1.64
CA LEU A 71 -3.87 7.37 1.88
C LEU A 71 -3.03 6.70 0.79
N THR A 72 -3.08 7.18 -0.46
CA THR A 72 -2.26 6.62 -1.55
C THR A 72 -0.77 6.91 -1.42
N VAL A 73 -0.37 7.94 -0.66
CA VAL A 73 1.05 8.31 -0.43
C VAL A 73 1.65 7.52 0.74
N LEU A 74 0.81 7.03 1.66
CA LEU A 74 1.25 6.33 2.86
C LEU A 74 2.19 5.13 2.60
N PRO A 75 2.01 4.31 1.54
CA PRO A 75 2.97 3.25 1.21
C PRO A 75 4.42 3.73 1.02
N VAL A 76 4.64 4.92 0.43
CA VAL A 76 6.00 5.51 0.31
C VAL A 76 6.58 5.77 1.69
N GLY A 77 5.81 6.38 2.58
CA GLY A 77 6.24 6.63 3.96
C GLY A 77 6.58 5.34 4.71
N LEU A 78 5.77 4.31 4.54
CA LEU A 78 6.01 3.00 5.16
C LEU A 78 7.22 2.27 4.57
N VAL A 79 7.55 2.45 3.28
CA VAL A 79 8.79 1.94 2.68
C VAL A 79 10.01 2.64 3.27
N ILE A 80 9.94 3.96 3.49
CA ILE A 80 11.01 4.70 4.18
C ILE A 80 11.22 4.14 5.60
N VAL A 81 10.12 3.92 6.33
CA VAL A 81 10.18 3.29 7.66
C VAL A 81 10.84 1.91 7.59
N GLN A 82 10.60 1.11 6.55
CA GLN A 82 11.29 -0.17 6.40
C GLN A 82 12.79 -0.05 6.23
N ALA A 83 13.25 0.89 5.40
CA ALA A 83 14.67 1.12 5.21
C ALA A 83 15.33 1.53 6.54
N LEU A 84 14.66 2.36 7.34
CA LEU A 84 15.11 2.72 8.68
C LEU A 84 15.17 1.53 9.64
N ILE A 85 14.15 0.65 9.62
CA ILE A 85 14.15 -0.57 10.44
C ILE A 85 15.36 -1.46 10.11
N VAL A 86 15.65 -1.68 8.82
CA VAL A 86 16.79 -2.50 8.39
C VAL A 86 18.11 -1.87 8.81
N ALA A 87 18.28 -0.56 8.57
CA ALA A 87 19.49 0.17 8.95
C ALA A 87 19.73 0.14 10.48
N LEU A 88 18.67 0.31 11.27
CA LEU A 88 18.75 0.21 12.73
C LEU A 88 19.05 -1.21 13.19
N GLY A 89 18.44 -2.23 12.58
CA GLY A 89 18.75 -3.64 12.88
C GLY A 89 20.24 -3.92 12.70
N GLY A 90 20.80 -3.55 11.55
CA GLY A 90 22.22 -3.76 11.24
C GLY A 90 23.18 -3.00 12.16
N LEU A 91 22.77 -1.88 12.75
CA LEU A 91 23.57 -1.16 13.74
C LEU A 91 23.77 -1.97 15.05
N PHE A 92 22.88 -2.93 15.32
CA PHE A 92 22.92 -3.79 16.50
C PHE A 92 23.40 -5.21 16.17
N ASP A 93 23.99 -5.45 15.00
CA ASP A 93 24.69 -6.70 14.71
C ASP A 93 25.98 -6.81 15.53
N ASP A 94 26.50 -8.03 15.67
CA ASP A 94 27.77 -8.24 16.37
C ASP A 94 28.99 -7.86 15.50
N SER A 95 30.18 -7.91 16.09
CA SER A 95 31.42 -7.53 15.39
C SER A 95 31.79 -8.44 14.21
N THR A 96 31.12 -9.58 14.06
CA THR A 96 31.27 -10.52 12.94
C THR A 96 30.16 -10.38 11.89
N GLY A 97 29.20 -9.47 12.11
CA GLY A 97 28.07 -9.22 11.21
C GLY A 97 26.91 -10.19 11.41
N ASN A 98 26.86 -10.95 12.50
CA ASN A 98 25.70 -11.79 12.81
C ASN A 98 24.65 -10.99 13.59
N THR A 99 23.38 -11.32 13.34
CA THR A 99 22.26 -10.68 14.04
C THR A 99 22.25 -11.04 15.53
N THR A 100 22.25 -10.03 16.39
CA THR A 100 22.01 -10.20 17.85
C THR A 100 20.51 -10.36 18.14
N PRO A 101 20.10 -10.77 19.35
CA PRO A 101 18.68 -10.80 19.73
C PRO A 101 17.98 -9.44 19.58
N LEU A 102 18.68 -8.33 19.84
CA LEU A 102 18.14 -6.98 19.67
C LEU A 102 17.99 -6.62 18.18
N SER A 103 19.03 -6.90 17.37
CA SER A 103 18.95 -6.75 15.90
C SER A 103 17.77 -7.54 15.34
N LEU A 104 17.62 -8.83 15.71
CA LEU A 104 16.50 -9.68 15.29
C LEU A 104 15.14 -9.12 15.71
N ALA A 105 15.01 -8.59 16.93
CA ALA A 105 13.76 -7.99 17.39
C ALA A 105 13.38 -6.76 16.55
N ILE A 106 14.36 -5.92 16.21
CA ILE A 106 14.15 -4.75 15.35
C ILE A 106 13.82 -5.18 13.92
N LEU A 107 14.60 -6.10 13.34
CA LEU A 107 14.36 -6.64 12.01
C LEU A 107 12.99 -7.35 11.91
N GLY A 108 12.48 -7.96 12.98
CA GLY A 108 11.12 -8.49 13.03
C GLY A 108 10.02 -7.44 12.76
N LEU A 109 10.26 -6.17 13.12
CA LEU A 109 9.34 -5.07 12.80
C LEU A 109 9.24 -4.83 11.28
N HIS A 110 10.26 -5.21 10.51
CA HIS A 110 10.22 -5.13 9.05
C HIS A 110 9.06 -5.98 8.51
N ALA A 111 8.93 -7.23 8.93
CA ALA A 111 7.83 -8.09 8.49
C ALA A 111 6.45 -7.51 8.87
N LEU A 112 6.30 -6.98 10.10
CA LEU A 112 5.07 -6.33 10.54
C LEU A 112 4.72 -5.10 9.71
N ASN A 113 5.70 -4.23 9.43
CA ASN A 113 5.50 -3.07 8.57
C ASN A 113 5.15 -3.49 7.13
N GLY A 114 5.72 -4.60 6.62
CA GLY A 114 5.39 -5.14 5.30
C GLY A 114 3.91 -5.55 5.21
N MET A 115 3.38 -6.17 6.26
CA MET A 115 1.94 -6.44 6.37
C MET A 115 1.11 -5.15 6.44
N ALA A 116 1.59 -4.13 7.16
CA ALA A 116 0.92 -2.82 7.21
C ALA A 116 0.84 -2.15 5.82
N VAL A 117 1.93 -2.18 5.04
CA VAL A 117 1.95 -1.71 3.64
C VAL A 117 0.87 -2.43 2.82
N MET A 118 0.82 -3.76 2.90
CA MET A 118 -0.19 -4.53 2.18
C MET A 118 -1.62 -4.16 2.60
N GLY A 119 -1.86 -4.02 3.91
CA GLY A 119 -3.16 -3.59 4.45
C GLY A 119 -3.58 -2.21 3.95
N VAL A 120 -2.66 -1.25 3.93
CA VAL A 120 -2.89 0.10 3.36
C VAL A 120 -3.21 0.02 1.87
N CYS A 121 -2.45 -0.76 1.09
CA CYS A 121 -2.73 -0.94 -0.33
C CYS A 121 -4.11 -1.57 -0.56
N GLY A 122 -4.52 -2.51 0.31
CA GLY A 122 -5.86 -3.10 0.28
C GLY A 122 -6.97 -2.08 0.54
N MET A 123 -6.76 -1.19 1.52
CA MET A 123 -7.70 -0.08 1.78
C MET A 123 -7.78 0.90 0.60
N VAL A 124 -6.64 1.27 0.01
CA VAL A 124 -6.58 2.13 -1.18
C VAL A 124 -7.38 1.50 -2.33
N PHE A 125 -7.12 0.24 -2.65
CA PHE A 125 -7.84 -0.48 -3.70
C PHE A 125 -9.34 -0.57 -3.43
N ARG A 126 -9.74 -0.93 -2.21
CA ARG A 126 -11.16 -0.99 -1.84
C ARG A 126 -11.87 0.34 -2.05
N ASN A 127 -11.25 1.44 -1.63
CA ASN A 127 -11.82 2.79 -1.76
C ASN A 127 -11.88 3.23 -3.23
N ALA A 128 -10.82 2.99 -4.00
CA ALA A 128 -10.76 3.30 -5.43
C ALA A 128 -11.82 2.52 -6.21
N ARG A 129 -12.02 1.25 -5.86
CA ARG A 129 -13.04 0.36 -6.42
C ARG A 129 -14.45 0.89 -6.20
N GLN A 130 -14.76 1.28 -4.97
CA GLN A 130 -16.05 1.88 -4.62
C GLN A 130 -16.29 3.18 -5.40
N LEU A 131 -15.27 4.03 -5.54
CA LEU A 131 -15.38 5.28 -6.28
C LEU A 131 -15.61 5.05 -7.79
N ALA A 132 -15.00 4.02 -8.37
CA ALA A 132 -15.10 3.71 -9.80
C ALA A 132 -16.44 3.05 -10.20
N TRP A 133 -17.04 2.28 -9.29
CA TRP A 133 -18.22 1.45 -9.58
C TRP A 133 -19.42 1.69 -8.66
N ALA A 134 -19.43 2.77 -7.89
CA ALA A 134 -20.65 3.21 -7.21
C ALA A 134 -21.77 3.41 -8.26
N LYS A 135 -22.91 2.72 -8.06
CA LYS A 135 -24.12 3.00 -8.85
C LYS A 135 -24.52 4.47 -8.61
N PRO A 136 -24.96 5.20 -9.64
CA PRO A 136 -25.65 6.47 -9.42
C PRO A 136 -26.80 6.20 -8.43
N ALA A 137 -26.96 7.05 -7.42
CA ALA A 137 -28.16 7.01 -6.60
C ALA A 137 -29.35 7.06 -7.57
N SER A 138 -30.28 6.12 -7.46
CA SER A 138 -31.54 6.21 -8.18
C SER A 138 -32.16 7.54 -7.77
N SER A 139 -32.27 8.47 -8.73
CA SER A 139 -33.08 9.66 -8.60
C SER A 139 -34.54 9.22 -8.54
N GLY A 140 -34.94 8.68 -7.39
CA GLY A 140 -36.27 8.14 -7.12
C GLY A 140 -36.98 9.05 -6.14
N THR A 141 -38.01 9.72 -6.66
CA THR A 141 -39.09 10.42 -5.94
C THR A 141 -38.79 11.86 -5.52
N ALA A 142 -38.67 12.74 -6.52
CA ALA A 142 -39.26 14.07 -6.42
C ALA A 142 -40.72 14.00 -6.91
N ALA A 143 -41.63 14.55 -6.08
CA ALA A 143 -43.04 14.86 -6.33
C ALA A 143 -44.07 13.71 -6.29
N GLU A 144 -44.71 13.54 -5.13
CA GLU A 144 -46.17 13.38 -5.09
C GLU A 144 -46.74 14.37 -4.07
N GLY A 145 -47.74 15.12 -4.52
CA GLY A 145 -48.09 16.45 -4.02
C GLY A 145 -48.75 16.45 -2.65
N ARG A 146 -48.40 17.47 -1.86
CA ARG A 146 -49.16 17.83 -0.65
C ARG A 146 -50.23 18.86 -1.05
N PRO A 147 -51.54 18.56 -0.96
CA PRO A 147 -52.56 19.53 -1.27
C PRO A 147 -52.58 20.62 -0.19
N VAL A 148 -52.55 21.88 -0.64
CA VAL A 148 -52.74 23.07 0.20
C VAL A 148 -54.19 23.06 0.69
N ARG A 149 -54.41 22.95 2.00
CA ARG A 149 -55.70 23.29 2.60
C ARG A 149 -55.73 24.79 2.84
N ALA A 150 -56.69 25.46 2.20
CA ALA A 150 -57.10 26.81 2.57
C ALA A 150 -57.93 26.75 3.86
N SER A 151 -57.65 27.67 4.77
CA SER A 151 -58.50 28.06 5.90
C SER A 151 -58.34 29.54 6.09
#